data_AF-A0A9N9PJ05-F1
#
_entry.id   AF-A0A9N9PJ05-F1
#
_cell.length_a   1.000
_cell.length_b   1.000
_cell.length_c   1.000
_cell.angle_alpha   90.00
_cell.angle_beta   90.00
_cell.angle_gamma   90.00
#
_symmetry.space_group_name_H-M   'P 1'
#
loop_
_entity.id
_entity.type
_entity.pdbx_description
1 polymer ?
#
loop_
_entity_poly.entity_id
_entity_poly.type
_entity_poly.pdbx_seq_one_letter_code
_entity_poly.pdbx_strand_id
1 'polypeptide(L)'
;PGSHRRASLASQSHTTNLVSRRNENLKNTSHLCLPRSEVAILQPVMSKSIDNESLCSITFREDSIITTCRKGHIRLWSRPQLDEKSEQI
;
A
#
# COMPACT_ATOMS: atom_id res chain seq x y z
N PRO A 1 -0.86 21.47 -49.21
CA PRO A 1 -0.19 21.73 -47.91
C PRO A 1 -1.21 22.09 -46.81
N GLY A 2 -1.17 21.38 -45.66
CA GLY A 2 -1.91 21.72 -44.43
C GLY A 2 -3.17 20.86 -44.20
N SER A 3 -3.03 19.64 -43.67
CA SER A 3 -3.04 19.28 -42.23
C SER A 3 -4.44 18.97 -41.70
N HIS A 4 -4.76 17.67 -41.68
CA HIS A 4 -5.90 17.09 -40.99
C HIS A 4 -5.74 17.23 -39.47
N ARG A 5 -6.45 18.19 -38.85
CA ARG A 5 -6.66 18.19 -37.39
C ARG A 5 -7.97 17.48 -37.09
N ARG A 6 -7.89 16.19 -36.76
CA ARG A 6 -9.03 15.44 -36.21
C ARG A 6 -9.23 15.90 -34.77
N ALA A 7 -10.31 16.63 -34.50
CA ALA A 7 -10.70 17.00 -33.15
C ALA A 7 -11.06 15.73 -32.35
N SER A 8 -10.55 15.64 -31.12
CA SER A 8 -10.86 14.58 -30.16
C SER A 8 -12.34 14.65 -29.76
N LEU A 9 -13.08 13.56 -29.92
CA LEU A 9 -14.48 13.43 -29.48
C LEU A 9 -14.61 12.95 -28.03
N ALA A 10 -13.52 12.88 -27.26
CA ALA A 10 -13.55 12.44 -25.88
C ALA A 10 -13.85 13.61 -24.93
N SER A 11 -15.04 14.21 -25.05
CA SER A 11 -15.54 15.20 -24.09
C SER A 11 -17.06 15.14 -23.91
N GLN A 12 -17.69 13.97 -23.86
CA GLN A 12 -19.02 13.77 -23.28
C GLN A 12 -19.01 12.30 -22.77
N SER A 13 -19.31 11.96 -21.51
CA SER A 13 -20.50 12.34 -20.77
C SER A 13 -20.33 11.96 -19.30
N HIS A 14 -20.55 12.91 -18.40
CA HIS A 14 -21.07 12.63 -17.07
C HIS A 14 -22.47 12.02 -17.25
N THR A 15 -22.69 10.73 -16.94
CA THR A 15 -24.03 10.22 -16.64
C THR A 15 -23.97 9.13 -15.57
N THR A 16 -24.85 9.33 -14.59
CA THR A 16 -25.10 8.52 -13.40
C THR A 16 -25.85 7.23 -13.72
N ASN A 17 -25.49 6.15 -13.00
CA ASN A 17 -26.28 4.96 -12.61
C ASN A 17 -27.35 4.42 -13.57
N LEU A 18 -27.21 3.14 -13.98
CA LEU A 18 -28.34 2.19 -14.12
C LEU A 18 -27.83 0.74 -14.24
N VAL A 19 -27.98 0.01 -13.14
CA VAL A 19 -28.47 -1.38 -13.01
C VAL A 19 -28.03 -2.44 -14.05
N SER A 20 -27.31 -3.44 -13.54
CA SER A 20 -27.31 -4.87 -13.93
C SER A 20 -27.49 -5.21 -15.42
N ARG A 21 -26.37 -5.35 -16.14
CA ARG A 21 -26.24 -6.40 -17.16
C ARG A 21 -25.37 -7.51 -16.60
N ARG A 22 -26.04 -8.50 -15.99
CA ARG A 22 -25.47 -9.77 -15.54
C ARG A 22 -24.84 -10.47 -16.75
N ASN A 23 -23.52 -10.40 -16.84
CA ASN A 23 -22.76 -11.15 -17.84
C ASN A 23 -22.31 -12.46 -17.17
N GLU A 24 -22.90 -13.58 -17.59
CA GLU A 24 -22.64 -14.96 -17.15
C GLU A 24 -21.24 -15.45 -17.58
N ASN A 25 -20.20 -14.65 -17.33
CA ASN A 25 -18.79 -14.97 -17.56
C ASN A 25 -17.84 -14.39 -16.49
N LEU A 26 -18.37 -13.87 -15.38
CA LEU A 26 -17.57 -13.41 -14.24
C LEU A 26 -17.34 -14.56 -13.23
N LYS A 27 -16.86 -15.71 -13.71
CA LYS A 27 -16.43 -16.83 -12.85
C LYS A 27 -14.94 -16.76 -12.49
N ASN A 28 -14.36 -15.56 -12.49
CA ASN A 28 -13.03 -15.32 -11.94
C ASN A 28 -13.20 -14.42 -10.71
N THR A 29 -13.71 -15.03 -9.64
CA THR A 29 -13.75 -14.53 -8.25
C THR A 29 -13.16 -13.14 -8.03
N SER A 30 -13.94 -12.09 -8.29
CA SER A 30 -13.64 -10.76 -7.77
C SER A 30 -14.00 -10.78 -6.29
N HIS A 31 -12.99 -10.91 -5.44
CA HIS A 31 -13.12 -10.68 -4.00
C HIS A 31 -13.76 -9.30 -3.75
N LEU A 32 -14.49 -9.16 -2.64
CA LEU A 32 -15.25 -7.95 -2.28
C LEU A 32 -14.33 -6.79 -1.86
N CYS A 33 -13.45 -6.35 -2.75
CA CYS A 33 -12.58 -5.20 -2.55
C CYS A 33 -13.16 -3.97 -3.24
N LEU A 34 -13.22 -2.85 -2.52
CA LEU A 34 -13.57 -1.55 -3.08
C LEU A 34 -12.50 -1.11 -4.10
N PRO A 35 -12.87 -0.33 -5.13
CA PRO A 35 -11.89 0.20 -6.08
C PRO A 35 -10.89 1.12 -5.37
N ARG A 36 -9.67 1.22 -5.90
CA ARG A 36 -8.59 2.05 -5.33
C ARG A 36 -9.00 3.52 -5.12
N SER A 37 -9.92 4.03 -5.94
CA SER A 37 -10.46 5.39 -5.83
C SER A 37 -11.35 5.62 -4.60
N GLU A 38 -11.85 4.56 -3.98
CA GLU A 38 -12.78 4.61 -2.83
C GLU A 38 -12.10 4.27 -1.49
N VAL A 39 -10.82 3.88 -1.50
CA VAL A 39 -10.06 3.52 -0.29
C VAL A 39 -8.95 4.54 -0.04
N ALA A 40 -8.78 4.95 1.22
CA ALA A 40 -7.69 5.85 1.60
C ALA A 40 -6.31 5.21 1.35
N ILE A 41 -5.39 5.96 0.74
CA ILE A 41 -4.01 5.55 0.50
C ILE A 41 -3.14 6.16 1.60
N LEU A 42 -2.72 5.34 2.56
CA LEU A 42 -1.85 5.79 3.65
C LEU A 42 -0.40 5.93 3.19
N GLN A 43 0.23 7.03 3.57
CA GLN A 43 1.67 7.21 3.41
C GLN A 43 2.41 6.48 4.54
N PRO A 44 3.55 5.83 4.26
CA PRO A 44 4.34 5.20 5.31
C PRO A 44 4.95 6.26 6.23
N VAL A 45 4.87 6.03 7.54
CA VAL A 45 5.55 6.89 8.53
C VAL A 45 7.07 6.78 8.41
N MET A 46 7.57 5.60 8.02
CA MET A 46 8.99 5.33 7.77
C MET A 46 9.15 4.36 6.59
N SER A 47 10.13 4.63 5.73
CA SER A 47 10.58 3.71 4.69
C SER A 47 12.11 3.67 4.70
N LYS A 48 12.69 2.52 5.06
CA LYS A 48 14.15 2.31 5.12
C LYS A 48 14.51 0.93 4.59
N SER A 49 15.59 0.85 3.82
CA SER A 49 16.22 -0.44 3.51
C SER A 49 17.00 -0.91 4.73
N ILE A 50 16.67 -2.09 5.24
CA ILE A 50 17.26 -2.66 6.47
C ILE A 50 18.03 -3.96 6.24
N ASP A 51 17.98 -4.51 5.02
CA ASP A 51 18.74 -5.69 4.62
C ASP A 51 18.98 -5.67 3.12
N ASN A 52 20.02 -6.38 2.67
CA ASN A 52 20.34 -6.58 1.26
C ASN A 52 19.47 -7.69 0.63
N GLU A 53 18.98 -8.61 1.45
CA GLU A 53 18.10 -9.70 1.04
C GLU A 53 16.64 -9.40 1.33
N SER A 54 15.73 -10.10 0.66
CA SER A 54 14.31 -9.95 0.96
C SER A 54 14.00 -10.39 2.40
N LEU A 55 13.33 -9.51 3.14
CA LEU A 55 12.74 -9.85 4.43
C LEU A 55 11.64 -10.90 4.24
N CYS A 56 11.54 -11.83 5.19
CA CYS A 56 10.54 -12.89 5.17
C CYS A 56 9.71 -12.96 6.46
N SER A 57 10.09 -12.24 7.53
CA SER A 57 9.29 -12.12 8.74
C SER A 57 9.51 -10.80 9.47
N ILE A 58 8.48 -10.34 10.16
CA ILE A 58 8.50 -9.23 11.12
C ILE A 58 7.69 -9.65 12.36
N THR A 59 8.22 -9.42 13.56
CA THR A 59 7.56 -9.76 14.83
C THR A 59 7.68 -8.59 15.80
N PHE A 60 6.56 -8.18 16.37
CA PHE A 60 6.52 -7.16 17.41
C PHE A 60 6.55 -7.83 18.78
N ARG A 61 7.46 -7.38 19.64
CA ARG A 61 7.53 -7.70 21.06
C ARG A 61 7.30 -6.44 21.89
N GLU A 62 7.17 -6.63 23.20
CA GLU A 62 7.00 -5.56 24.17
C GLU A 62 8.15 -4.55 24.08
N ASP A 63 9.39 -5.03 24.06
CA ASP A 63 10.62 -4.25 24.13
C ASP A 63 11.31 -4.03 22.77
N SER A 64 10.86 -4.71 21.73
CA SER A 64 11.63 -4.82 20.48
C SER A 64 10.79 -5.19 19.26
N ILE A 65 11.39 -5.02 18.09
CA ILE A 65 10.92 -5.56 16.81
C ILE A 65 11.99 -6.53 16.30
N ILE A 66 11.57 -7.69 15.81
CA ILE A 66 12.46 -8.69 15.21
C ILE A 66 12.15 -8.77 13.72
N THR A 67 13.17 -8.75 12.88
CA THR A 67 13.05 -8.95 11.42
C THR A 67 13.96 -10.08 10.98
N THR A 68 13.50 -10.92 10.05
CA THR A 68 14.31 -11.98 9.45
C THR A 68 14.34 -11.90 7.92
N CYS A 69 15.40 -12.41 7.31
CA CYS A 69 15.55 -12.47 5.85
C CYS A 69 15.79 -13.90 5.34
N ARG A 70 15.71 -14.10 4.03
CA ARG A 70 15.88 -15.43 3.39
C ARG A 70 17.25 -16.08 3.64
N LYS A 71 18.30 -15.32 3.94
CA LYS A 71 19.62 -15.85 4.32
C LYS A 71 19.69 -16.34 5.77
N GLY A 72 18.63 -16.13 6.56
CA GLY A 72 18.58 -16.53 7.96
C GLY A 72 19.15 -15.50 8.94
N HIS A 73 19.48 -14.28 8.50
CA HIS A 73 19.85 -13.21 9.44
C HIS A 73 18.63 -12.79 10.26
N ILE A 74 18.81 -12.72 11.57
CA ILE A 74 17.83 -12.23 12.53
C ILE A 74 18.36 -10.91 13.08
N ARG A 75 17.59 -9.82 12.91
CA ARG A 75 17.91 -8.50 13.47
C ARG A 75 16.89 -8.13 14.53
N LEU A 76 17.39 -7.58 15.62
CA LEU A 76 16.61 -7.08 16.75
C LEU A 76 16.70 -5.55 16.79
N TRP A 77 15.55 -4.90 16.88
CA TRP A 77 15.41 -3.45 16.96
C TRP A 77 14.78 -3.10 18.30
N SER A 78 15.59 -2.69 19.28
CA SER A 78 15.09 -2.28 20.58
C SER A 78 14.22 -1.03 20.45
N ARG A 79 13.11 -0.99 21.19
CA ARG A 79 12.31 0.22 21.29
C ARG A 79 13.09 1.30 22.04
N PRO A 80 12.87 2.58 21.72
CA PRO A 80 13.36 3.66 22.57
C PRO A 80 12.79 3.48 23.97
N GLN A 81 13.66 3.45 24.97
CA GLN A 81 13.20 3.61 26.35
C GLN A 81 12.84 5.08 26.54
N LEU A 82 11.76 5.36 27.28
CA LEU A 82 11.59 6.71 27.81
C LEU A 82 12.81 6.94 28.70
N ASP A 83 13.68 7.86 28.33
CA ASP A 83 14.85 8.20 29.13
C ASP A 83 14.39 8.57 30.56
N GLU A 84 14.82 7.83 31.57
CA GLU A 84 14.72 8.21 33.01
C GLU A 84 15.57 9.46 33.34
N LYS A 85 16.09 10.17 32.33
CA LYS A 85 16.93 11.37 32.46
C LYS A 85 16.15 12.68 32.31
N SER A 86 14.86 12.70 32.62
CA SER A 86 14.03 13.92 32.64
C SER A 86 13.67 14.42 34.05
N GLU A 87 14.07 13.74 35.13
CA GLU A 87 13.79 14.15 36.53
C GLU A 87 14.95 14.86 37.26
N GLN A 88 16.01 15.25 36.56
CA GLN A 88 17.04 16.13 37.14
C GLN A 88 17.37 17.25 36.15
N ILE A 89 16.65 18.37 36.29
CA ILE A 89 17.11 19.79 36.25
C ILE A 89 15.98 20.63 36.85
#